data_AF-A0A2W4KS20-F1
#
_entry.id   AF-A0A2W4KS20-F1
#
_cell.length_a   1.000
_cell.length_b   1.000
_cell.length_c   1.000
_cell.angle_alpha   90.00
_cell.angle_beta   90.00
_cell.angle_gamma   90.00
#
_symmetry.space_group_name_H-M   'P 1'
#
loop_
_entity.id
_entity.type
_entity.pdbx_description
1 polymer ?
#
loop_
_entity_poly.entity_id
_entity_poly.type
_entity_poly.pdbx_seq_one_letter_code
_entity_poly.pdbx_strand_id
1 'polypeptide(L)'
;LAGVGGAFNAVYVEADAAGELMFFGQGAGGAPTASAVLGDLVAVARNRVLGSRGPRESAHAQLPIRPMADTPTRYHVSLAVQDKPGVLAQVAQVFAEHDVSIATVQQRDADDTASLVIVTHTATDAALRATVRDIEQLPVVHEVISVMRVEGEDA
;
A
#
# COMPACT_ATOMS: atom_id res chain seq x y z
N LEU A 1 9.29 -3.36 -6.02
CA LEU A 1 8.16 -4.05 -6.68
C LEU A 1 7.68 -3.38 -7.97
N ALA A 2 7.84 -2.05 -8.14
CA ALA A 2 7.36 -1.32 -9.32
C ALA A 2 7.88 -1.81 -10.70
N GLY A 3 9.00 -2.54 -10.73
CA GLY A 3 9.54 -3.14 -11.96
C GLY A 3 8.90 -4.47 -12.39
N VAL A 4 7.96 -5.00 -11.61
CA VAL A 4 7.27 -6.27 -11.92
C VAL A 4 6.07 -5.97 -12.80
N GLY A 5 6.07 -6.50 -14.03
CA GLY A 5 5.01 -6.26 -15.02
C GLY A 5 4.53 -7.54 -15.70
N GLY A 6 3.42 -7.44 -16.44
CA GLY A 6 2.82 -8.56 -17.15
C GLY A 6 2.19 -9.59 -16.19
N ALA A 7 2.28 -10.88 -16.53
CA ALA A 7 1.72 -11.98 -15.74
C ALA A 7 2.69 -12.54 -14.67
N PHE A 8 3.70 -11.75 -14.29
CA PHE A 8 4.66 -12.11 -13.27
C PHE A 8 4.19 -11.66 -11.89
N ASN A 9 4.45 -12.47 -10.87
CA ASN A 9 4.26 -12.14 -9.47
C ASN A 9 5.63 -11.98 -8.80
N ALA A 10 5.65 -11.18 -7.74
CA ALA A 10 6.80 -11.09 -6.85
C ALA A 10 6.34 -11.12 -5.39
N VAL A 11 7.12 -11.80 -4.55
CA VAL A 11 6.96 -11.82 -3.10
C VAL A 11 8.25 -11.28 -2.50
N TYR A 12 8.14 -10.22 -1.70
CA TYR A 12 9.25 -9.60 -0.98
C TYR A 12 9.13 -9.96 0.50
N VAL A 13 10.21 -10.48 1.09
CA VAL A 13 10.26 -10.98 2.47
C VAL A 13 11.41 -10.31 3.18
N GLU A 14 11.13 -9.68 4.32
CA GLU A 14 12.11 -9.14 5.24
C GLU A 14 12.24 -10.06 6.45
N ALA A 15 13.47 -10.38 6.84
CA ALA A 15 13.75 -11.18 8.03
C ALA A 15 15.05 -10.73 8.71
N ASP A 16 15.05 -10.68 10.05
CA ASP A 16 16.17 -10.13 10.85
C ASP A 16 17.56 -10.66 10.45
N ALA A 17 17.68 -11.97 10.21
CA ALA A 17 18.96 -12.60 9.89
C ALA A 17 19.22 -12.76 8.39
N ALA A 18 18.16 -12.87 7.57
CA ALA A 18 18.30 -13.10 6.12
C ALA A 18 18.24 -11.79 5.31
N GLY A 19 17.90 -10.68 5.95
CA GLY A 19 17.68 -9.39 5.31
C GLY A 19 16.49 -9.42 4.37
N GLU A 20 16.67 -8.79 3.22
CA GLU A 20 15.66 -8.62 2.18
C GLU A 20 15.78 -9.71 1.11
N LEU A 21 14.68 -10.42 0.85
CA LEU A 21 14.61 -11.47 -0.16
C LEU A 21 13.47 -11.18 -1.15
N MET A 22 13.73 -11.38 -2.44
CA MET A 22 12.72 -11.25 -3.49
C MET A 22 12.59 -12.56 -4.28
N PHE A 23 11.37 -13.09 -4.32
CA PHE A 23 10.99 -14.25 -5.13
C PHE A 23 10.17 -13.76 -6.32
N PHE A 24 10.64 -13.98 -7.54
CA PHE A 24 10.02 -13.48 -8.77
C PHE A 24 9.76 -14.63 -9.75
N GLY A 25 8.58 -14.66 -10.37
CA GLY A 25 8.23 -15.69 -11.35
C GLY A 25 6.80 -15.59 -11.86
N GLN A 26 6.40 -16.50 -12.72
CA GLN A 26 5.01 -16.59 -13.19
C GLN A 26 4.12 -17.10 -12.04
N GLY A 27 3.20 -16.26 -11.58
CA GLY A 27 2.28 -16.63 -10.50
C GLY A 27 0.96 -17.23 -10.95
N ALA A 28 0.76 -17.34 -12.28
CA ALA A 28 -0.44 -17.91 -12.87
C ALA A 28 -0.10 -18.68 -14.15
N GLY A 29 -1.00 -19.57 -14.55
CA GLY A 29 -0.86 -20.42 -15.74
C GLY A 29 -0.76 -21.90 -15.39
N GLY A 30 -1.21 -22.75 -16.32
CA GLY A 30 -1.29 -24.20 -16.10
C GLY A 30 0.07 -24.84 -15.81
N ALA A 31 1.10 -24.52 -16.61
CA ALA A 31 2.43 -25.10 -16.41
C ALA A 31 3.15 -24.61 -15.13
N PRO A 32 3.19 -23.29 -14.80
CA PRO A 32 3.75 -22.82 -13.54
C PRO A 32 3.05 -23.43 -12.31
N THR A 33 1.72 -23.52 -12.35
CA THR A 33 0.95 -24.11 -11.24
C THR A 33 1.21 -25.61 -11.11
N ALA A 34 1.26 -26.34 -12.24
CA ALA A 34 1.57 -27.77 -12.25
C ALA A 34 2.98 -28.07 -11.70
N SER A 35 3.94 -27.18 -11.94
CA SER A 35 5.30 -27.29 -11.37
C SER A 35 5.27 -27.29 -9.83
N ALA A 36 4.53 -26.37 -9.21
CA ALA A 36 4.38 -26.33 -7.76
C ALA A 36 3.69 -27.60 -7.21
N VAL A 37 2.61 -28.03 -7.87
CA VAL A 37 1.87 -29.26 -7.50
C VAL A 37 2.78 -30.50 -7.58
N LEU A 38 3.60 -30.63 -8.63
CA LEU A 38 4.54 -31.75 -8.78
C LEU A 38 5.64 -31.71 -7.71
N GLY A 39 6.12 -30.52 -7.34
CA GLY A 39 7.08 -30.36 -6.24
C GLY A 39 6.55 -30.93 -4.93
N ASP A 40 5.33 -30.56 -4.56
CA ASP A 40 4.67 -31.08 -3.36
C ASP A 40 4.40 -32.59 -3.46
N LEU A 41 3.95 -33.08 -4.62
CA LEU A 41 3.70 -34.51 -4.85
C LEU A 41 4.96 -35.34 -4.62
N VAL A 42 6.10 -34.91 -5.16
CA VAL A 42 7.40 -35.58 -4.98
C VAL A 42 7.84 -35.52 -3.52
N ALA A 43 7.67 -34.38 -2.84
CA ALA A 43 8.00 -34.26 -1.42
C ALA A 43 7.17 -35.21 -0.54
N VAL A 44 5.86 -35.31 -0.79
CA VAL A 44 4.96 -36.23 -0.08
C VAL A 44 5.31 -37.70 -0.37
N ALA A 45 5.56 -38.05 -1.63
CA ALA A 45 5.97 -39.40 -2.01
C ALA A 45 7.28 -39.81 -1.32
N ARG A 46 8.28 -38.91 -1.29
CA ARG A 46 9.54 -39.13 -0.58
C ARG A 46 9.34 -39.36 0.91
N ASN A 47 8.52 -38.53 1.56
CA ASN A 47 8.21 -38.68 2.98
C ASN A 47 7.54 -40.03 3.27
N ARG A 48 6.61 -40.47 2.41
CA ARG A 48 5.94 -41.77 2.53
C ARG A 48 6.93 -42.94 2.45
N VAL A 49 7.88 -42.89 1.51
CA VAL A 49 8.91 -43.95 1.35
C VAL A 49 9.84 -44.02 2.55
N LEU A 50 10.24 -42.87 3.10
CA LEU A 50 11.14 -42.78 4.24
C LEU A 50 10.45 -42.98 5.60
N GLY A 51 9.12 -43.13 5.62
CA GLY A 51 8.35 -43.17 6.87
C GLY A 51 8.40 -41.85 7.67
N SER A 52 8.75 -40.74 7.03
CA SER A 52 8.88 -39.42 7.65
C SER A 52 7.63 -38.56 7.41
N ARG A 53 7.59 -37.38 8.06
CA ARG A 53 6.55 -36.38 7.86
C ARG A 53 7.20 -35.03 7.54
N GLY A 54 6.46 -34.17 6.83
CA GLY A 54 6.87 -32.79 6.61
C GLY A 54 6.72 -31.92 7.87
N PRO A 55 7.03 -30.61 7.75
CA PRO A 55 6.77 -29.64 8.80
C PRO A 55 5.32 -29.70 9.30
N ARG A 56 5.12 -29.55 10.60
CA ARG A 56 3.79 -29.41 11.19
C ARG A 56 3.39 -27.93 11.20
N GLU A 57 2.09 -27.70 11.23
CA GLU A 57 1.54 -26.35 11.44
C GLU A 57 2.14 -25.71 12.69
N SER A 58 2.56 -24.45 12.56
CA SER A 58 3.24 -23.68 13.60
C SER A 58 2.45 -22.42 13.99
N ALA A 59 1.13 -22.43 13.91
CA ALA A 59 0.25 -21.30 14.24
C ALA A 59 0.10 -21.05 15.77
N HIS A 60 1.21 -20.91 16.49
CA HIS A 60 1.24 -20.82 17.96
C HIS A 60 1.20 -19.39 18.52
N ALA A 61 1.55 -18.39 17.71
CA ALA A 61 1.73 -17.01 18.18
C ALA A 61 0.42 -16.27 18.50
N GLN A 62 -0.73 -16.75 17.99
CA GLN A 62 -2.07 -16.17 18.23
C GLN A 62 -2.13 -14.64 18.09
N LEU A 63 -1.40 -14.08 17.12
CA LEU A 63 -1.35 -12.63 16.93
C LEU A 63 -2.71 -12.12 16.42
N PRO A 64 -3.29 -11.07 17.03
CA PRO A 64 -4.53 -10.49 16.57
C PRO A 64 -4.32 -9.78 15.22
N ILE A 65 -5.37 -9.78 14.39
CA ILE A 65 -5.38 -9.01 13.15
C ILE A 65 -5.56 -7.54 13.50
N ARG A 66 -4.61 -6.68 13.09
CA ARG A 66 -4.73 -5.23 13.26
C ARG A 66 -5.85 -4.69 12.34
N PRO A 67 -6.81 -3.89 12.85
CA PRO A 67 -7.78 -3.19 12.02
C PRO A 67 -7.09 -2.24 11.04
N MET A 68 -7.64 -2.09 9.83
CA MET A 68 -7.05 -1.19 8.83
C MET A 68 -6.91 0.25 9.32
N ALA A 69 -7.87 0.71 10.12
CA ALA A 69 -7.91 2.04 10.72
C ALA A 69 -6.63 2.39 11.50
N ASP A 70 -6.00 1.39 12.13
CA ASP A 70 -4.83 1.56 12.99
C ASP A 70 -3.51 1.32 12.23
N THR A 71 -3.58 0.98 10.94
CA THR A 71 -2.40 0.70 10.12
C THR A 71 -1.73 2.01 9.72
N PRO A 72 -0.41 2.18 10.03
CA PRO A 72 0.35 3.33 9.56
C PRO A 72 0.58 3.23 8.05
N THR A 73 0.26 4.30 7.32
CA THR A 73 0.41 4.38 5.86
C THR A 73 0.66 5.84 5.46
N ARG A 74 1.05 6.06 4.20
CA ARG A 74 1.08 7.38 3.55
C ARG A 74 -0.02 7.48 2.51
N TYR A 75 -0.55 8.66 2.26
CA TYR A 75 -1.53 8.92 1.20
C TYR A 75 -0.95 9.80 0.10
N HIS A 76 -1.32 9.49 -1.14
CA HIS A 76 -1.28 10.36 -2.30
C HIS A 76 -2.71 10.81 -2.60
N VAL A 77 -2.99 12.09 -2.39
CA VAL A 77 -4.30 12.71 -2.59
C VAL A 77 -4.21 13.67 -3.78
N SER A 78 -5.08 13.49 -4.77
CA SER A 78 -5.21 14.39 -5.92
C SER A 78 -6.54 15.12 -5.83
N LEU A 79 -6.51 16.45 -5.84
CA LEU A 79 -7.67 17.33 -5.66
C LEU A 79 -7.83 18.25 -6.87
N ALA A 80 -9.07 18.51 -7.28
CA ALA A 80 -9.44 19.65 -8.10
C ALA A 80 -9.93 20.76 -7.18
N VAL A 81 -9.28 21.92 -7.22
CA VAL A 81 -9.56 23.04 -6.32
C VAL A 81 -9.72 24.34 -7.10
N GLN A 82 -10.32 25.35 -6.47
CA GLN A 82 -10.42 26.68 -7.05
C GLN A 82 -9.00 27.26 -7.27
N ASP A 83 -8.78 27.94 -8.39
CA ASP A 83 -7.51 28.64 -8.63
C ASP A 83 -7.53 30.03 -7.98
N LYS A 84 -7.33 30.07 -6.65
CA LYS A 84 -7.29 31.30 -5.85
C LYS A 84 -6.24 31.22 -4.74
N PRO A 85 -5.64 32.37 -4.36
CA PRO A 85 -4.77 32.43 -3.20
C PRO A 85 -5.46 31.91 -1.92
N GLY A 86 -4.71 31.18 -1.09
CA GLY A 86 -5.17 30.69 0.22
C GLY A 86 -5.84 29.32 0.21
N VAL A 87 -6.09 28.72 -0.97
CA VAL A 87 -6.66 27.37 -1.11
C VAL A 87 -5.76 26.31 -0.47
N LEU A 88 -4.45 26.35 -0.79
CA LEU A 88 -3.48 25.45 -0.16
C LEU A 88 -3.43 25.61 1.36
N ALA A 89 -3.56 26.84 1.88
CA ALA A 89 -3.57 27.08 3.32
C ALA A 89 -4.79 26.44 4.00
N GLN A 90 -5.97 26.53 3.40
CA GLN A 90 -7.19 25.88 3.91
C GLN A 90 -7.05 24.35 3.90
N VAL A 91 -6.53 23.78 2.82
CA VAL A 91 -6.31 22.33 2.74
C VAL A 91 -5.27 21.87 3.77
N ALA A 92 -4.14 22.57 3.87
CA ALA A 92 -3.08 22.25 4.84
C ALA A 92 -3.55 22.38 6.29
N GLN A 93 -4.46 23.32 6.57
CA GLN A 93 -5.07 23.47 7.89
C GLN A 93 -5.86 22.21 8.29
N VAL A 94 -6.63 21.61 7.38
CA VAL A 94 -7.36 20.36 7.66
C VAL A 94 -6.40 19.20 7.92
N PHE A 95 -5.31 19.09 7.17
CA PHE A 95 -4.26 18.09 7.47
C PHE A 95 -3.70 18.26 8.88
N ALA A 96 -3.42 19.50 9.30
CA ALA A 96 -2.91 19.81 10.64
C ALA A 96 -3.93 19.51 11.76
N GLU A 97 -5.22 19.74 11.52
CA GLU A 97 -6.30 19.44 12.48
C GLU A 97 -6.43 17.94 12.80
N HIS A 98 -6.04 17.09 11.84
CA HIS A 98 -6.00 15.63 11.99
C HIS A 98 -4.62 15.08 12.38
N ASP A 99 -3.66 15.95 12.73
CA ASP A 99 -2.27 15.57 13.05
C ASP A 99 -1.57 14.80 11.91
N VAL A 100 -1.89 15.15 10.65
CA VAL A 100 -1.27 14.56 9.47
C VAL A 100 -0.27 15.53 8.86
N SER A 101 0.99 15.13 8.83
CA SER A 101 2.06 15.91 8.19
C SER A 101 2.10 15.72 6.67
N ILE A 102 2.34 16.80 5.94
CA ILE A 102 2.48 16.79 4.49
C ILE A 102 3.97 16.66 4.11
N ALA A 103 4.30 15.67 3.29
CA ALA A 103 5.66 15.43 2.81
C ALA A 103 5.95 16.19 1.50
N THR A 104 4.99 16.27 0.59
CA THR A 104 5.15 16.95 -0.70
C THR A 104 3.83 17.54 -1.15
N VAL A 105 3.90 18.73 -1.75
CA VAL A 105 2.78 19.38 -2.43
C VAL A 105 3.21 19.75 -3.84
N GLN A 106 2.40 19.41 -4.82
CA GLN A 106 2.55 19.89 -6.18
C GLN A 106 1.23 20.49 -6.64
N GLN A 107 1.27 21.77 -7.00
CA GLN A 107 0.16 22.44 -7.67
C GLN A 107 0.44 22.52 -9.17
N ARG A 108 -0.56 22.23 -9.98
CA ARG A 108 -0.52 22.41 -11.43
C ARG A 108 -1.74 23.20 -11.87
N ASP A 109 -1.53 24.10 -12.81
CA ASP A 109 -2.61 24.87 -13.42
C ASP A 109 -3.47 23.93 -14.29
N ALA A 110 -4.80 24.07 -14.20
CA ALA A 110 -5.75 23.22 -14.92
C ALA A 110 -6.97 24.05 -15.37
N ASP A 111 -6.89 24.66 -16.55
CA ASP A 111 -7.92 25.59 -17.07
C ASP A 111 -8.47 26.51 -15.95
N ASP A 112 -9.79 26.65 -15.80
CA ASP A 112 -10.44 27.50 -14.77
C ASP A 112 -10.30 26.98 -13.31
N THR A 113 -9.43 26.00 -13.06
CA THR A 113 -9.17 25.36 -11.76
C THR A 113 -7.68 25.12 -11.52
N ALA A 114 -7.32 24.68 -10.31
CA ALA A 114 -5.98 24.19 -10.01
C ALA A 114 -6.05 22.73 -9.55
N SER A 115 -5.07 21.93 -9.99
CA SER A 115 -4.87 20.58 -9.47
C SER A 115 -3.87 20.61 -8.34
N LEU A 116 -4.24 20.07 -7.18
CA LEU A 116 -3.39 19.97 -6.01
C LEU A 116 -3.12 18.49 -5.70
N VAL A 117 -1.86 18.09 -5.81
CA VAL A 117 -1.39 16.75 -5.47
C VAL A 117 -0.60 16.83 -4.17
N ILE A 118 -1.00 16.02 -3.19
CA ILE A 118 -0.44 16.01 -1.84
C ILE A 118 0.01 14.60 -1.51
N VAL A 119 1.24 14.46 -1.05
CA VAL A 119 1.77 13.23 -0.46
C VAL A 119 2.01 13.47 1.03
N THR A 120 1.49 12.60 1.89
CA THR A 120 1.63 12.71 3.35
C THR A 120 2.86 11.98 3.86
N HIS A 121 3.33 12.36 5.04
CA HIS A 121 4.11 11.46 5.88
C HIS A 121 3.21 10.34 6.44
N THR A 122 3.83 9.41 7.17
CA THR A 122 3.13 8.26 7.77
C THR A 122 2.17 8.72 8.85
N ALA A 123 0.91 8.29 8.74
CA ALA A 123 -0.14 8.48 9.75
C ALA A 123 -1.07 7.26 9.76
N THR A 124 -1.99 7.19 10.72
CA THR A 124 -2.99 6.10 10.75
C THR A 124 -3.97 6.25 9.59
N ASP A 125 -4.40 5.13 9.02
CA ASP A 125 -5.43 5.11 7.96
C ASP A 125 -6.72 5.82 8.41
N ALA A 126 -7.07 5.73 9.70
CA ALA A 126 -8.21 6.43 10.27
C ALA A 126 -8.09 7.96 10.17
N ALA A 127 -6.95 8.53 10.60
CA ALA A 127 -6.70 9.96 10.53
C ALA A 127 -6.72 10.43 9.08
N LEU A 128 -5.99 9.75 8.20
CA LEU A 128 -5.92 10.09 6.77
C LEU A 128 -7.29 10.05 6.09
N ARG A 129 -8.14 9.06 6.40
CA ARG A 129 -9.52 9.00 5.89
C ARG A 129 -10.40 10.12 6.42
N ALA A 130 -10.24 10.48 7.70
CA ALA A 130 -10.98 11.59 8.29
C ALA A 130 -10.57 12.92 7.64
N THR A 131 -9.27 13.13 7.43
CA THR A 131 -8.73 14.30 6.71
C THR A 131 -9.32 14.44 5.32
N VAL A 132 -9.30 13.37 4.51
CA VAL A 132 -9.87 13.40 3.15
C VAL A 132 -11.36 13.75 3.17
N ARG A 133 -12.12 13.20 4.13
CA ARG A 133 -13.56 13.46 4.28
C ARG A 133 -13.85 14.92 4.60
N ASP A 134 -13.02 15.54 5.43
CA ASP A 134 -13.21 16.95 5.81
C ASP A 134 -12.72 17.90 4.70
N ILE A 135 -11.67 17.52 3.96
CA ILE A 135 -11.23 18.23 2.74
C ILE A 135 -12.34 18.24 1.68
N GLU A 136 -13.03 17.13 1.47
CA GLU A 136 -14.13 17.02 0.51
C GLU A 136 -15.29 18.00 0.81
N GLN A 137 -15.42 18.43 2.07
CA GLN A 137 -16.45 19.39 2.49
C GLN A 137 -16.01 20.85 2.35
N LEU A 138 -14.75 21.12 2.00
CA LEU A 138 -14.26 22.48 1.85
C LEU A 138 -14.88 23.14 0.59
N PRO A 139 -15.43 24.37 0.69
CA PRO A 139 -16.00 25.07 -0.46
C PRO A 139 -14.99 25.35 -1.60
N VAL A 140 -13.70 25.36 -1.27
CA VAL A 140 -12.61 25.57 -2.23
C VAL A 140 -12.24 24.30 -3.01
N VAL A 141 -12.71 23.14 -2.58
CA VAL A 141 -12.48 21.85 -3.25
C VAL A 141 -13.68 21.57 -4.16
N HIS A 142 -13.42 21.38 -5.45
CA HIS A 142 -14.44 20.96 -6.40
C HIS A 142 -14.65 19.45 -6.36
N GLU A 143 -13.55 18.69 -6.30
CA GLU A 143 -13.58 17.24 -6.35
C GLU A 143 -12.30 16.63 -5.75
N VAL A 144 -12.44 15.49 -5.06
CA VAL A 144 -11.33 14.60 -4.73
C VAL A 144 -11.14 13.61 -5.88
N ILE A 145 -10.19 13.89 -6.77
CA ILE A 145 -9.95 13.11 -7.99
C ILE A 145 -9.50 11.68 -7.67
N SER A 146 -8.55 11.54 -6.74
CA SER A 146 -8.04 10.23 -6.35
C SER A 146 -7.40 10.22 -4.97
N VAL A 147 -7.48 9.06 -4.31
CA VAL A 147 -6.79 8.78 -3.05
C VAL A 147 -6.17 7.40 -3.17
N MET A 148 -4.84 7.35 -3.07
CA MET A 148 -4.05 6.13 -3.15
C MET A 148 -3.12 6.04 -1.96
N ARG A 149 -2.91 4.82 -1.44
CA ARG A 149 -1.86 4.60 -0.44
C ARG A 149 -0.51 4.54 -1.13
N VAL A 150 0.51 5.06 -0.46
CA VAL A 150 1.90 5.02 -0.92
C VAL A 150 2.67 4.11 0.02
N GLU A 151 3.23 3.04 -0.53
CA GLU A 151 3.97 2.01 0.18
C GLU A 151 5.39 1.88 -0.38
N GLY A 152 6.31 1.42 0.47
CA GLY A 152 7.74 1.41 0.21
C GLY A 152 8.45 2.60 0.87
N GLU A 153 9.73 2.44 1.17
CA GLU A 153 10.56 3.51 1.72
C GLU A 153 11.19 4.34 0.59
N ASP A 154 11.31 5.65 0.82
CA ASP A 154 12.18 6.51 0.02
C ASP A 154 13.61 6.29 0.55
N ALA A 155 14.29 5.28 0.02
CA ALA A 155 15.70 5.05 0.30
C ALA A 155 16.59 6.15 -0.30
#